data_AF-A0A7R9WQH6-F1
#
_entry.id   AF-A0A7R9WQH6-F1
#
_cell.length_a   1.000
_cell.length_b   1.000
_cell.length_c   1.000
_cell.angle_alpha   90.00
_cell.angle_beta   90.00
_cell.angle_gamma   90.00
#
_symmetry.space_group_name_H-M   'P 1'
#
loop_
_entity.id
_entity.type
_entity.pdbx_description
1 polymer ?
#
loop_
_entity_poly.entity_id
_entity_poly.type
_entity_poly.pdbx_seq_one_letter_code
_entity_poly.pdbx_strand_id
1 'polypeptide(L)'
;MLPHSDENAPDLYIPSMSLISYCLLCALCYGTSGQFDPEVIPDVTTNCFIVQVLEVIAIRVGLYMMQVTLPILDLFSYTGYKYLGLCINMFIGLITGHLGYGTTGFYVTFLFTASAASYFMLKTMANNTPTNVSATGPKREIMVLAFAGSQAVTMWLVSQTKFL
;
A
#
# COMPACT_ATOMS: atom_id res chain seq x y z
N MET A 1 -0.92 -28.54 5.15
CA MET A 1 -0.87 -28.04 6.55
C MET A 1 -2.13 -27.23 6.77
N LEU A 2 -2.81 -27.33 7.91
CA LEU A 2 -4.02 -26.54 8.13
C LEU A 2 -3.64 -25.04 8.27
N PRO A 3 -4.48 -24.09 7.80
CA PRO A 3 -4.16 -22.66 7.77
C PRO A 3 -3.80 -22.02 9.12
N HIS A 4 -4.20 -22.64 10.24
CA HIS A 4 -3.84 -22.20 11.59
C HIS A 4 -2.36 -22.49 11.94
N SER A 5 -1.70 -23.40 11.23
CA SER A 5 -0.35 -23.89 11.54
C SER A 5 0.75 -23.25 10.69
N ASP A 6 0.42 -22.31 9.82
CA ASP A 6 1.38 -21.57 9.00
C ASP A 6 1.56 -20.16 9.58
N GLU A 7 2.56 -20.00 10.45
CA GLU A 7 2.91 -18.71 11.07
C GLU A 7 3.27 -17.63 10.04
N ASN A 8 3.64 -18.02 8.82
CA ASN A 8 4.10 -17.10 7.78
C ASN A 8 3.04 -16.86 6.68
N ALA A 9 1.80 -17.32 6.89
CA ALA A 9 0.70 -17.03 5.99
C ALA A 9 0.40 -15.51 6.02
N PRO A 10 0.18 -14.88 4.85
CA PRO A 10 -0.10 -13.45 4.78
C PRO A 10 -1.39 -13.13 5.56
N ASP A 11 -1.26 -12.34 6.61
CA ASP A 11 -2.39 -11.94 7.45
C ASP A 11 -3.04 -10.66 6.91
N LEU A 12 -4.37 -10.59 6.96
CA LEU A 12 -5.10 -9.39 6.56
C LEU A 12 -5.23 -8.39 7.72
N TYR A 13 -4.83 -8.80 8.92
CA TYR A 13 -4.95 -8.00 10.14
C TYR A 13 -4.10 -6.72 10.07
N ILE A 14 -2.80 -6.84 9.78
CA ILE A 14 -1.91 -5.67 9.68
C ILE A 14 -2.37 -4.69 8.58
N PRO A 15 -2.67 -5.12 7.34
CA PRO A 15 -3.22 -4.26 6.29
C PRO A 15 -4.53 -3.54 6.67
N SER A 16 -5.48 -4.25 7.27
CA SER A 16 -6.77 -3.66 7.66
C SER A 16 -6.64 -2.65 8.80
N MET A 17 -5.87 -2.99 9.84
CA MET A 17 -5.65 -2.10 10.97
C MET A 17 -4.82 -0.88 10.59
N SER A 18 -3.83 -1.03 9.71
CA SER A 18 -3.05 0.10 9.20
C SER A 18 -3.88 1.03 8.31
N LEU A 19 -4.81 0.52 7.50
CA LEU A 19 -5.74 1.37 6.74
C LEU A 19 -6.60 2.25 7.67
N ILE A 20 -7.20 1.66 8.70
CA ILE A 20 -8.01 2.40 9.68
C ILE A 20 -7.13 3.45 10.39
N SER A 21 -5.95 3.06 10.83
CA SER A 21 -5.00 3.96 11.50
C SER A 21 -4.58 5.13 10.60
N TYR A 22 -4.35 4.87 9.31
CA TYR A 22 -4.01 5.90 8.34
C TYR A 22 -5.14 6.92 8.16
N CYS A 23 -6.39 6.45 8.06
CA CYS A 23 -7.56 7.33 7.95
C CYS A 23 -7.72 8.21 9.20
N LEU A 24 -7.50 7.65 10.39
CA LEU A 24 -7.53 8.40 11.64
C LEU A 24 -6.38 9.41 11.75
N LEU A 25 -5.16 9.06 11.31
CA LEU A 25 -4.02 9.98 11.28
C LEU A 25 -4.25 11.13 10.30
N CYS A 26 -4.88 10.87 9.15
CA CYS A 26 -5.30 11.92 8.23
C CYS A 26 -6.31 12.84 8.92
N ALA A 27 -7.37 12.31 9.52
CA ALA A 27 -8.36 13.11 10.23
C ALA A 27 -7.75 13.95 11.37
N LEU A 28 -6.81 13.37 12.12
CA LEU A 28 -6.06 14.07 13.16
C LEU A 28 -5.27 15.25 12.59
N CYS A 29 -4.61 15.08 11.44
CA CYS A 29 -3.88 16.16 10.78
C CYS A 29 -4.80 17.33 10.40
N TYR A 30 -5.95 17.05 9.80
CA TYR A 30 -6.94 18.09 9.50
C TYR A 30 -7.45 18.78 10.77
N GLY A 31 -7.60 18.03 11.87
CA GLY A 31 -7.92 18.56 13.19
C GLY A 31 -6.86 19.48 13.78
N THR A 32 -5.58 19.13 13.66
CA THR A 32 -4.47 19.97 14.14
C THR A 32 -4.37 21.29 13.39
N SER A 33 -4.78 21.32 12.12
CA SER A 33 -4.82 22.54 11.30
C SER A 33 -6.08 23.39 11.49
N GLY A 34 -7.00 22.97 12.37
CA GLY A 34 -8.26 23.68 12.64
C GLY A 34 -9.30 23.61 11.51
N GLN A 35 -9.11 22.70 10.54
CA GLN A 35 -9.98 22.51 9.37
C GLN A 35 -10.68 21.14 9.43
N PHE A 36 -11.06 20.71 10.64
CA PHE A 36 -11.74 19.44 10.81
C PHE A 36 -13.16 19.53 10.27
N ASP A 37 -13.43 18.73 9.24
CA ASP A 37 -14.77 18.44 8.77
C ASP A 37 -15.01 16.93 8.95
N PRO A 38 -16.12 16.49 9.59
CA PRO A 38 -16.46 15.08 9.70
C PRO A 38 -16.53 14.34 8.36
N GLU A 39 -16.71 15.05 7.24
CA GLU A 39 -16.71 14.47 5.89
C GLU A 39 -15.33 14.00 5.40
N VAL A 40 -14.23 14.44 6.03
CA VAL A 40 -12.86 14.07 5.60
C VAL A 40 -12.57 12.59 5.84
N ILE A 41 -13.03 12.02 6.96
CA ILE A 41 -12.81 10.60 7.28
C ILE A 41 -13.40 9.68 6.20
N PRO A 42 -14.71 9.76 5.88
CA PRO A 42 -15.28 8.90 4.85
C PRO A 42 -14.72 9.18 3.46
N ASP A 43 -14.36 10.43 3.12
CA ASP A 43 -13.74 10.76 1.83
C ASP A 43 -12.37 10.08 1.66
N VAL A 44 -11.47 10.24 2.64
CA VAL A 44 -10.15 9.58 2.63
C VAL A 44 -10.28 8.06 2.65
N THR A 45 -11.18 7.53 3.47
CA THR A 45 -11.43 6.08 3.57
C THR A 45 -11.92 5.51 2.23
N THR A 46 -12.87 6.19 1.59
CA THR A 46 -13.43 5.77 0.30
C THR A 46 -12.38 5.82 -0.79
N ASN A 47 -11.57 6.87 -0.85
CA ASN A 47 -10.47 6.98 -1.80
C ASN A 47 -9.45 5.84 -1.62
N CYS A 48 -9.02 5.58 -0.37
CA CYS A 48 -8.12 4.45 -0.06
C CYS A 48 -8.73 3.12 -0.53
N PHE A 49 -10.00 2.88 -0.20
CA PHE A 49 -10.68 1.64 -0.55
C PHE A 49 -10.82 1.45 -2.06
N ILE A 50 -11.18 2.50 -2.80
CA ILE A 50 -11.28 2.47 -4.27
C ILE A 50 -9.92 2.16 -4.89
N VAL A 51 -8.85 2.86 -4.49
CA VAL A 51 -7.50 2.61 -5.01
C VAL A 51 -7.05 1.18 -4.67
N GLN A 52 -7.35 0.70 -3.47
CA GLN A 52 -7.03 -0.66 -3.03
C GLN A 52 -7.71 -1.72 -3.92
N VAL A 53 -9.02 -1.59 -4.14
CA VAL A 53 -9.79 -2.53 -4.96
C VAL A 53 -9.31 -2.51 -6.41
N LEU A 54 -9.10 -1.31 -6.99
CA LEU A 54 -8.60 -1.16 -8.36
C LEU A 54 -7.21 -1.79 -8.54
N GLU A 55 -6.33 -1.62 -7.56
CA GLU A 55 -4.99 -2.22 -7.60
C GLU A 55 -5.05 -3.74 -7.54
N VAL A 56 -5.85 -4.31 -6.64
CA VAL A 56 -6.02 -5.77 -6.55
C VAL A 56 -6.56 -6.34 -7.87
N ILE A 57 -7.53 -5.66 -8.51
CA ILE A 57 -8.05 -6.05 -9.82
C ILE A 57 -6.96 -5.99 -10.90
N ALA A 58 -6.19 -4.90 -10.96
CA ALA A 58 -5.13 -4.73 -11.94
C ALA A 58 -4.06 -5.84 -11.83
N ILE A 59 -3.62 -6.15 -10.60
CA ILE A 59 -2.63 -7.21 -10.36
C ILE A 59 -3.24 -8.58 -10.65
N ARG A 60 -4.51 -8.80 -10.31
CA ARG A 60 -5.22 -10.05 -10.62
C ARG A 60 -5.26 -10.30 -12.14
N VAL A 61 -5.55 -9.28 -12.93
CA VAL A 61 -5.53 -9.36 -14.40
C VAL A 61 -4.12 -9.66 -14.89
N GLY A 62 -3.09 -9.03 -14.31
CA GLY A 62 -1.71 -9.31 -14.68
C GLY A 62 -1.29 -10.76 -14.39
N LEU A 63 -1.65 -11.29 -13.23
CA LEU A 63 -1.39 -12.70 -12.88
C LEU A 63 -2.15 -13.67 -13.78
N TYR A 64 -3.37 -13.31 -14.18
CA TYR A 64 -4.16 -14.10 -15.13
C TYR A 64 -3.46 -14.23 -16.50
N MET A 65 -2.85 -13.15 -17.01
CA MET A 65 -2.05 -13.18 -18.25
C MET A 65 -0.84 -14.12 -18.15
N MET A 66 -0.32 -14.33 -16.95
CA MET A 66 0.78 -15.25 -16.66
C MET A 66 0.32 -16.67 -16.31
N GLN A 67 -1.00 -16.93 -16.31
CA GLN A 67 -1.62 -18.18 -15.86
C GLN A 67 -1.25 -18.56 -14.42
N VAL A 68 -0.97 -17.57 -13.57
CA VAL A 68 -0.67 -17.76 -12.15
C VAL A 68 -1.92 -17.51 -11.32
N THR A 69 -2.25 -18.47 -10.45
CA THR A 69 -3.42 -18.37 -9.58
C THR A 69 -2.97 -18.13 -8.15
N LEU A 70 -3.30 -16.96 -7.60
CA LEU A 70 -3.10 -16.62 -6.18
C LEU A 70 -4.44 -16.38 -5.49
N PRO A 71 -4.58 -16.55 -4.17
CA PRO A 71 -5.80 -16.18 -3.47
C PRO A 71 -6.02 -14.66 -3.51
N ILE A 72 -7.27 -14.20 -3.67
CA ILE A 72 -7.57 -12.75 -3.66
C ILE A 72 -7.25 -12.13 -2.30
N LEU A 73 -7.45 -12.88 -1.20
CA LEU A 73 -7.12 -12.43 0.15
C LEU A 73 -5.62 -12.14 0.29
N ASP A 74 -4.76 -12.99 -0.25
CA ASP A 74 -3.31 -12.79 -0.22
C ASP A 74 -2.90 -11.53 -1.01
N LEU A 75 -3.54 -11.26 -2.16
CA LEU A 75 -3.33 -10.02 -2.90
C LEU A 75 -3.69 -8.79 -2.05
N PHE A 76 -4.83 -8.83 -1.35
CA PHE A 76 -5.23 -7.75 -0.43
C PHE A 76 -4.20 -7.56 0.68
N SER A 77 -3.66 -8.64 1.24
CA SER A 77 -2.61 -8.53 2.25
C SER A 77 -1.35 -7.88 1.68
N TYR A 78 -0.83 -8.40 0.56
CA TYR A 78 0.42 -7.90 -0.03
C TYR A 78 0.37 -6.44 -0.45
N THR A 79 -0.73 -6.03 -1.10
CA THR A 79 -0.91 -4.64 -1.54
C THR A 79 -1.25 -3.70 -0.39
N GLY A 80 -1.91 -4.20 0.66
CA GLY A 80 -2.33 -3.38 1.79
C GLY A 80 -1.22 -3.05 2.79
N TYR A 81 -0.08 -3.76 2.81
CA TYR A 81 1.04 -3.41 3.70
C TYR A 81 1.60 -1.99 3.48
N LYS A 82 1.32 -1.38 2.31
CA LYS A 82 1.70 0.02 2.04
C LYS A 82 1.08 1.03 3.01
N TYR A 83 -0.10 0.76 3.56
CA TYR A 83 -0.76 1.66 4.53
C TYR A 83 0.05 1.80 5.81
N LEU A 84 0.79 0.77 6.22
CA LEU A 84 1.72 0.85 7.36
C LEU A 84 2.81 1.90 7.10
N GLY A 85 3.38 1.90 5.89
CA GLY A 85 4.34 2.92 5.47
C GLY A 85 3.73 4.33 5.45
N LEU A 86 2.50 4.46 4.94
CA LEU A 86 1.78 5.74 4.93
C LEU A 86 1.48 6.26 6.36
N CYS A 87 1.14 5.39 7.31
CA CYS A 87 1.02 5.75 8.72
C CYS A 87 2.31 6.36 9.27
N ILE A 88 3.45 5.72 9.00
CA ILE A 88 4.77 6.20 9.45
C ILE A 88 5.08 7.57 8.84
N ASN A 89 4.83 7.74 7.53
CA ASN A 89 5.05 9.01 6.84
C ASN A 89 4.21 10.13 7.46
N MET A 90 2.93 9.85 7.72
CA MET A 90 2.01 10.82 8.30
C MET A 90 2.41 11.20 9.73
N PHE A 91 2.81 10.22 10.52
CA PHE A 91 3.25 10.44 11.90
C PHE A 91 4.52 11.29 11.97
N ILE A 92 5.51 11.00 11.11
CA ILE A 92 6.75 11.80 11.04
C ILE A 92 6.45 13.20 10.49
N GLY A 93 5.57 13.30 9.50
CA GLY A 93 5.09 14.59 8.98
C GLY A 93 4.50 15.46 10.10
N LEU A 94 3.63 14.90 10.95
CA LEU A 94 3.02 15.63 12.07
C LEU A 94 4.03 16.09 13.13
N ILE A 95 4.96 15.22 13.53
CA ILE A 95 6.03 15.57 14.47
C ILE A 95 6.92 16.68 13.90
N THR A 96 7.27 16.57 12.63
CA THR A 96 8.13 17.54 11.95
C THR A 96 7.38 18.84 11.62
N GLY A 97 6.06 18.78 11.50
CA GLY A 97 5.16 19.92 11.32
C GLY A 97 5.23 20.89 12.50
N HIS A 98 5.36 20.38 13.73
CA HIS A 98 5.61 21.22 14.91
C HIS A 98 6.92 22.04 14.83
N LEU A 99 7.90 21.58 14.04
CA LEU A 99 9.16 22.27 13.79
C LEU A 99 9.13 23.16 12.52
N GLY A 100 8.00 23.21 11.80
CA GLY A 100 7.84 23.96 10.55
C GLY A 100 8.33 23.25 9.29
N TYR A 101 8.68 21.96 9.38
CA TYR A 101 9.27 21.17 8.29
C TYR A 101 8.40 19.94 7.90
N GLY A 102 7.10 19.94 8.23
CA GLY A 102 6.22 18.76 8.12
C GLY A 102 6.17 18.11 6.74
N THR A 103 6.01 18.92 5.69
CA THR A 103 6.03 18.44 4.30
C THR A 103 7.35 17.77 3.92
N THR A 104 8.49 18.34 4.32
CA THR A 104 9.81 17.76 4.02
C THR A 104 10.03 16.43 4.75
N GLY A 105 9.62 16.33 6.02
CA GLY A 105 9.67 15.09 6.79
C GLY A 105 8.81 13.98 6.15
N PHE A 106 7.63 14.35 5.65
CA PHE A 106 6.77 13.43 4.91
C PHE A 106 7.44 12.93 3.62
N TYR A 107 8.01 13.81 2.79
CA TYR A 107 8.62 13.38 1.52
C TYR A 107 9.87 12.50 1.70
N VAL A 108 10.71 12.81 2.68
CA VAL A 108 11.91 11.99 2.98
C VAL A 108 11.52 10.59 3.40
N THR A 109 10.54 10.48 4.31
CA THR A 109 10.05 9.18 4.80
C THR A 109 9.24 8.45 3.73
N PHE A 110 8.50 9.17 2.91
CA PHE A 110 7.78 8.64 1.77
C PHE A 110 8.71 7.96 0.76
N LEU A 111 9.85 8.57 0.41
CA LEU A 111 10.82 7.92 -0.48
C LEU A 111 11.35 6.61 0.10
N PHE A 112 11.62 6.58 1.41
CA PHE A 112 12.06 5.37 2.09
C PHE A 112 10.98 4.29 2.13
N THR A 113 9.76 4.64 2.53
CA THR A 113 8.66 3.67 2.65
C THR A 113 8.14 3.21 1.28
N ALA A 114 8.12 4.07 0.27
CA ALA A 114 7.75 3.70 -1.10
C ALA A 114 8.77 2.75 -1.74
N SER A 115 10.07 2.98 -1.51
CA SER A 115 11.11 2.05 -1.99
C SER A 115 11.06 0.71 -1.24
N ALA A 116 10.83 0.73 0.08
CA ALA A 116 10.64 -0.49 0.87
C ALA A 116 9.40 -1.29 0.42
N ALA A 117 8.26 -0.63 0.21
CA ALA A 117 7.03 -1.26 -0.27
C ALA A 117 7.19 -1.85 -1.68
N SER A 118 7.85 -1.11 -2.58
CA SER A 118 8.15 -1.59 -3.93
C SER A 118 9.07 -2.82 -3.88
N TYR A 119 10.12 -2.80 -3.06
CA TYR A 119 11.04 -3.92 -2.90
C TYR A 119 10.34 -5.16 -2.30
N PHE A 120 9.52 -4.96 -1.27
CA PHE A 120 8.70 -6.02 -0.68
C PHE A 120 7.80 -6.66 -1.74
N MET A 121 7.08 -5.85 -2.51
CA MET A 121 6.20 -6.36 -3.56
C MET A 121 6.96 -7.13 -4.64
N LEU A 122 8.13 -6.64 -5.03
CA LEU A 122 9.00 -7.31 -6.00
C LEU A 122 9.42 -8.69 -5.50
N LYS A 123 9.88 -8.79 -4.25
CA LYS A 123 10.27 -10.08 -3.63
C LYS A 123 9.09 -11.02 -3.46
N THR A 124 7.97 -10.52 -2.95
CA THR A 124 6.78 -11.32 -2.68
C THR A 124 6.18 -11.87 -3.96
N MET A 125 6.02 -11.06 -4.99
CA MET A 125 5.49 -11.51 -6.29
C MET A 125 6.47 -12.41 -7.02
N ALA A 126 7.78 -12.17 -6.92
CA ALA A 126 8.78 -13.09 -7.45
C ALA A 126 8.69 -14.47 -6.76
N ASN A 127 8.52 -14.52 -5.44
CA ASN A 127 8.44 -15.79 -4.72
C ASN A 127 7.14 -16.56 -5.02
N ASN A 128 6.03 -15.85 -5.19
CA ASN A 128 4.71 -16.43 -5.46
C ASN A 128 4.49 -16.80 -6.95
N THR A 129 5.36 -16.34 -7.85
CA THR A 129 5.27 -16.63 -9.29
C THR A 129 6.28 -17.71 -9.67
N PRO A 130 5.86 -18.87 -10.23
CA PRO A 130 6.77 -19.93 -10.64
C PRO A 130 7.76 -19.44 -11.72
N THR A 131 8.94 -20.08 -11.77
CA THR A 131 9.99 -19.75 -12.75
C THR A 131 9.62 -20.17 -14.18
N ASN A 132 8.86 -21.25 -14.33
CA ASN A 132 8.33 -21.73 -15.61
C ASN A 132 6.97 -21.07 -15.89
N VAL A 133 7.00 -19.84 -16.41
CA VAL A 133 5.79 -19.16 -16.88
C VAL A 133 5.53 -19.56 -18.33
N SER A 134 4.26 -19.67 -18.72
CA SER A 134 3.81 -20.08 -20.06
C SER A 134 4.52 -19.27 -21.17
N ALA A 135 4.99 -19.95 -22.21
CA ALA A 135 5.79 -19.37 -23.30
C ALA A 135 5.05 -18.28 -24.12
N THR A 136 3.75 -18.13 -23.91
CA THR A 136 2.87 -17.24 -24.67
C THR A 136 2.61 -15.91 -23.94
N GLY A 137 3.06 -15.76 -22.69
CA GLY A 137 2.79 -14.58 -21.84
C GLY A 137 3.91 -13.51 -21.84
N PRO A 138 3.62 -12.30 -21.31
CA PRO A 138 4.64 -11.28 -21.08
C PRO A 138 5.72 -11.78 -20.11
N LYS A 139 6.97 -11.30 -20.29
CA LYS A 139 8.11 -11.72 -19.47
C LYS A 139 7.82 -11.47 -17.98
N ARG A 140 7.97 -12.53 -17.17
CA ARG A 140 7.79 -12.51 -15.71
C ARG A 140 8.47 -11.34 -15.03
N GLU A 141 9.71 -11.05 -15.42
CA GLU A 141 10.50 -9.97 -14.84
C GLU A 141 9.83 -8.61 -15.02
N ILE A 142 9.28 -8.33 -16.21
CA ILE A 142 8.60 -7.07 -16.51
C ILE A 142 7.31 -6.95 -15.70
N MET A 143 6.55 -8.05 -15.59
CA MET A 143 5.28 -8.08 -14.83
C MET A 143 5.51 -7.84 -13.33
N VAL A 144 6.47 -8.55 -12.74
CA VAL A 144 6.82 -8.38 -11.32
C VAL A 144 7.37 -6.98 -11.05
N LEU A 145 8.19 -6.44 -11.96
CA LEU A 145 8.68 -5.07 -11.86
C LEU A 145 7.53 -4.05 -11.99
N ALA A 146 6.55 -4.29 -12.86
CA ALA A 146 5.37 -3.44 -13.01
C ALA A 146 4.52 -3.42 -11.73
N PHE A 147 4.30 -4.58 -11.09
CA PHE A 147 3.60 -4.66 -9.80
C PHE A 147 4.36 -3.96 -8.67
N ALA A 148 5.69 -4.03 -8.67
CA ALA A 148 6.52 -3.31 -7.72
C ALA A 148 6.42 -1.78 -7.95
N GLY A 149 6.54 -1.33 -9.19
CA GLY A 149 6.42 0.08 -9.55
C GLY A 149 5.03 0.66 -9.28
N SER A 150 3.97 -0.15 -9.43
CA SER A 150 2.62 0.30 -9.13
C SER A 150 2.42 0.65 -7.66
N GLN A 151 3.17 0.03 -6.73
CA GLN A 151 3.08 0.36 -5.30
C GLN A 151 3.45 1.81 -5.01
N ALA A 152 4.55 2.30 -5.58
CA ALA A 152 4.96 3.69 -5.39
C ALA A 152 3.91 4.67 -5.96
N VAL A 153 3.32 4.34 -7.11
CA VAL A 153 2.26 5.14 -7.73
C VAL A 153 1.01 5.17 -6.88
N THR A 154 0.53 4.02 -6.38
CA THR A 154 -0.68 3.99 -5.55
C THR A 154 -0.47 4.65 -4.20
N MET A 155 0.72 4.52 -3.59
CA MET A 155 1.08 5.27 -2.39
C MET A 155 1.07 6.78 -2.61
N TRP A 156 1.57 7.25 -3.76
CA TRP A 156 1.52 8.67 -4.11
C TRP A 156 0.08 9.17 -4.27
N LEU A 157 -0.76 8.42 -4.98
CA LEU A 157 -2.17 8.79 -5.22
C LEU A 157 -2.99 8.90 -3.92
N VAL A 158 -2.69 8.05 -2.94
CA VAL A 158 -3.42 8.02 -1.67
C VAL A 158 -2.88 9.06 -0.68
N SER A 159 -1.61 9.47 -0.83
CA SER A 159 -0.95 10.38 0.11
C SER A 159 -1.66 11.73 0.27
N GLN A 160 -1.86 12.15 1.53
CA GLN A 160 -2.49 13.42 1.91
C GLN A 160 -1.43 14.37 2.45
N THR A 161 -0.94 15.30 1.63
CA THR A 161 0.10 16.27 2.01
C THR A 161 -0.42 17.69 2.25
N LYS A 162 -1.72 17.92 2.04
CA LYS A 162 -2.32 19.27 2.00
C LYS A 162 -2.23 20.07 3.30
N PHE A 163 -2.18 19.39 4.46
CA PHE A 163 -2.30 20.01 5.79
C PHE A 163 -1.12 19.67 6.73
N LEU A 164 -0.03 19.15 6.17
CA LEU A 164 1.20 18.80 6.87
C LEU A 164 2.18 19.97 7.00
#